data_AF-A0A939ABW3-F1
#
_entry.id   AF-A0A939ABW3-F1
#
_cell.length_a   1.000
_cell.length_b   1.000
_cell.length_c   1.000
_cell.angle_alpha   90.00
_cell.angle_beta   90.00
_cell.angle_gamma   90.00
#
_symmetry.space_group_name_H-M   'P 1'
#
loop_
_entity.id
_entity.type
_entity.pdbx_description
1 polymer ?
#
loop_
_entity_poly.entity_id
_entity_poly.type
_entity_poly.pdbx_seq_one_letter_code
_entity_poly.pdbx_strand_id
1 'polypeptide(L)'
;MSGLKCSEYTLEARRERVARLKNQIERTASQAMSFQQEVSRYLAEASEGLRSTFAAETEEAREWLKRVEVIGREKKSWLMSDNEADLHSRQSLASELSAGGQSVRAHLAEAYVSKAGRMRKGLSCALADVRSQVAASAALVEKWLGPDRLSRLSSGADAVAATMKSDQLALAEGQLAALTRDLEDACRVVEQREQLDRLGMLRRELERQEVAVRNLLESTSAGLRETFSEAVRQAEGCLAAIVDARRGVATVGGDARMDAITSACAALEARVKESAEVVAAVRRTLVEESAQMRGRLSPILSSLDSDLAQWEERLGHWKGREWIDGLGRRLSELRASLEADRLGTVESQVQSARGELDAALDHASGQELKHQRRVQLLNALRQVCAEFGFAEVAQPRHEEGRGRQGRIVFSVNTFNRGLITFHLSLDTIEAEAGILASHCMDDFDKLSRMLDEKFGVRTKFKVVEGDPGPVIVRKGELEEPGDPGKSREEGA
;
A
#
# COMPACT_ATOMS: atom_id res chain seq x y z
N MET A 1 98.41 64.45 51.09
CA MET A 1 97.83 65.37 50.08
C MET A 1 98.25 64.94 48.68
N SER A 2 97.76 63.79 48.20
CA SER A 2 97.86 63.43 46.78
C SER A 2 96.73 64.16 46.05
N GLY A 3 96.95 65.45 45.77
CA GLY A 3 96.14 66.17 44.81
C GLY A 3 96.38 65.53 43.45
N LEU A 4 95.60 64.48 43.13
CA LEU A 4 95.48 63.98 41.77
C LEU A 4 95.10 65.19 40.93
N LYS A 5 96.08 65.75 40.22
CA LYS A 5 95.83 66.69 39.13
C LYS A 5 95.15 65.87 38.06
N CYS A 6 93.83 65.68 38.20
CA CYS A 6 92.99 65.35 37.08
C CYS A 6 93.31 66.37 36.01
N SER A 7 93.80 65.92 34.85
CA SER A 7 94.02 66.81 33.73
C SER A 7 92.70 67.50 33.41
N GLU A 8 92.74 68.76 33.01
CA GLU A 8 91.57 69.53 32.60
C GLU A 8 90.67 68.73 31.64
N TYR A 9 91.30 67.96 30.76
CA TYR A 9 90.69 66.95 29.89
C TYR A 9 89.80 65.92 30.60
N THR A 10 90.23 65.35 31.74
CA THR A 10 89.42 64.37 32.51
C THR A 10 88.22 65.00 33.22
N LEU A 11 88.34 66.26 33.65
CA LEU A 11 87.24 67.02 34.26
C LEU A 11 86.22 67.44 33.19
N GLU A 12 86.70 67.85 32.01
CA GLU A 12 85.86 68.17 30.86
C GLU A 12 85.13 66.93 30.33
N ALA A 13 85.83 65.80 30.15
CA ALA A 13 85.22 64.53 29.78
C ALA A 13 84.17 64.05 30.80
N ARG A 14 84.40 64.27 32.11
CA ARG A 14 83.40 63.96 33.16
C ARG A 14 82.20 64.89 33.09
N ARG A 15 82.41 66.21 32.93
CA ARG A 15 81.31 67.18 32.75
C ARG A 15 80.47 66.85 31.52
N GLU A 16 81.11 66.46 30.43
CA GLU A 16 80.41 65.99 29.23
C GLU A 16 79.59 64.71 29.49
N ARG A 17 80.16 63.70 30.16
CA ARG A 17 79.42 62.47 30.51
C ARG A 17 78.21 62.79 31.39
N VAL A 18 78.40 63.60 32.44
CA VAL A 18 77.33 64.04 33.33
C VAL A 18 76.25 64.81 32.56
N ALA A 19 76.63 65.73 31.66
CA ALA A 19 75.68 66.46 30.82
C ALA A 19 74.91 65.53 29.88
N ARG A 20 75.58 64.55 29.26
CA ARG A 20 74.94 63.52 28.41
C ARG A 20 73.94 62.69 29.22
N LEU A 21 74.31 62.27 30.43
CA LEU A 21 73.42 61.52 31.33
C LEU A 21 72.22 62.34 31.75
N LYS A 22 72.41 63.60 32.17
CA LYS A 22 71.31 64.52 32.49
C LYS A 22 70.35 64.69 31.31
N ASN A 23 70.87 64.87 30.10
CA ASN A 23 70.06 64.95 28.88
C ASN A 23 69.31 63.63 28.56
N GLN A 24 69.93 62.47 28.79
CA GLN A 24 69.29 61.16 28.60
C GLN A 24 68.17 60.93 29.63
N ILE A 25 68.42 61.26 30.90
CA ILE A 25 67.41 61.22 31.98
C ILE A 25 66.26 62.16 31.64
N GLU A 26 66.54 63.39 31.20
CA GLU A 26 65.49 64.35 30.85
C GLU A 26 64.62 63.87 29.69
N ARG A 27 65.21 63.29 28.64
CA ARG A 27 64.48 62.71 27.51
C ARG A 27 63.61 61.53 27.93
N THR A 28 64.19 60.55 28.63
CA THR A 28 63.47 59.33 29.08
C THR A 28 62.39 59.66 30.10
N ALA A 29 62.65 60.57 31.05
CA ALA A 29 61.63 61.03 31.99
C ALA A 29 60.50 61.79 31.29
N SER A 30 60.81 62.63 30.29
CA SER A 30 59.77 63.32 29.52
C SER A 30 58.92 62.35 28.69
N GLN A 31 59.54 61.28 28.15
CA GLN A 31 58.82 60.20 27.48
C GLN A 31 57.91 59.42 28.46
N ALA A 32 58.40 59.10 29.66
CA ALA A 32 57.58 58.47 30.70
C ALA A 32 56.39 59.35 31.11
N MET A 33 56.58 60.67 31.24
CA MET A 33 55.49 61.63 31.50
C MET A 33 54.50 61.71 30.34
N SER A 34 54.96 61.62 29.09
CA SER A 34 54.06 61.52 27.92
C SER A 34 53.19 60.27 28.01
N PHE A 35 53.76 59.12 28.33
CA PHE A 35 53.00 57.90 28.55
C PHE A 35 52.04 58.02 29.75
N GLN A 36 52.42 58.77 30.79
CA GLN A 36 51.55 59.01 31.95
C GLN A 36 50.27 59.73 31.53
N GLN A 37 50.39 60.76 30.70
CA GLN A 37 49.25 61.50 30.16
C GLN A 37 48.40 60.61 29.26
N GLU A 38 49.02 59.82 28.38
CA GLU A 38 48.31 58.90 27.48
C GLU A 38 47.55 57.80 28.25
N VAL A 39 48.20 57.15 29.22
CA VAL A 39 47.57 56.10 30.05
C VAL A 39 46.46 56.67 30.92
N SER A 40 46.67 57.84 31.54
CA SER A 40 45.62 58.51 32.32
C SER A 40 44.42 58.88 31.45
N ARG A 41 44.68 59.34 30.21
CA ARG A 41 43.64 59.61 29.23
C ARG A 41 42.88 58.33 28.86
N TYR A 42 43.56 57.22 28.57
CA TYR A 42 42.92 55.93 28.30
C TYR A 42 42.02 55.47 29.46
N LEU A 43 42.46 55.61 30.71
CA LEU A 43 41.66 55.24 31.89
C LEU A 43 40.49 56.19 32.18
N ALA A 44 40.60 57.47 31.78
CA ALA A 44 39.55 58.47 31.94
C ALA A 44 38.48 58.36 30.83
N GLU A 45 38.91 58.07 29.60
CA GLU A 45 38.02 57.86 28.45
C GLU A 45 37.32 56.49 28.49
N ALA A 46 37.92 55.49 29.14
CA ALA A 46 37.30 54.18 29.33
C ALA A 46 36.08 54.29 30.28
N SER A 47 34.95 53.75 29.81
CA SER A 47 33.74 53.61 30.62
C SER A 47 33.98 52.69 31.83
N GLU A 48 33.13 52.82 32.85
CA GLU A 48 33.22 51.97 34.04
C GLU A 48 33.06 50.47 33.70
N GLY A 49 32.21 50.12 32.73
CA GLY A 49 32.04 48.75 32.25
C GLY A 49 33.29 48.17 31.57
N LEU A 50 34.01 49.00 30.81
CA LEU A 50 35.26 48.57 30.16
C LEU A 50 36.36 48.34 31.19
N ARG A 51 36.46 49.24 32.18
CA ARG A 51 37.42 49.13 33.29
C ARG A 51 37.16 47.91 34.17
N SER A 52 35.88 47.57 34.41
CA SER A 52 35.54 46.37 35.17
C SER A 52 35.77 45.08 34.37
N THR A 53 35.51 45.10 33.05
CA THR A 53 35.76 43.96 32.17
C THR A 53 37.26 43.61 32.07
N PHE A 54 38.14 44.63 32.02
CA PHE A 54 39.60 44.47 31.98
C PHE A 54 40.23 44.98 33.28
N ALA A 55 39.75 44.49 34.42
CA ALA A 55 40.17 44.95 35.74
C ALA A 55 41.67 44.74 36.00
N ALA A 56 42.25 43.65 35.47
CA ALA A 56 43.67 43.36 35.62
C ALA A 56 44.55 44.40 34.90
N GLU A 57 44.27 44.66 33.62
CA GLU A 57 44.98 45.68 32.83
C GLU A 57 44.76 47.10 33.38
N THR A 58 43.58 47.37 33.95
CA THR A 58 43.27 48.63 34.63
C THR A 58 44.10 48.83 35.88
N GLU A 59 44.27 47.78 36.70
CA GLU A 59 45.03 47.87 37.94
C GLU A 59 46.53 47.96 37.67
N GLU A 60 47.05 47.20 36.70
CA GLU A 60 48.45 47.31 36.22
C GLU A 60 48.75 48.77 35.82
N ALA A 61 47.84 49.41 35.10
CA ALA A 61 47.99 50.80 34.68
C ALA A 61 47.97 51.79 35.85
N ARG A 62 47.09 51.58 36.85
CA ARG A 62 47.04 52.41 38.06
C ARG A 62 48.30 52.28 38.91
N GLU A 63 48.83 51.07 39.05
CA GLU A 63 50.07 50.82 39.76
C GLU A 63 51.26 51.51 39.08
N TRP A 64 51.34 51.42 37.75
CA TRP A 64 52.37 52.12 36.98
C TRP A 64 52.26 53.65 37.10
N LEU A 65 51.05 54.22 37.01
CA LEU A 65 50.82 55.67 37.19
C LEU A 65 51.31 56.17 38.56
N LYS A 66 51.05 55.43 39.64
CA LYS A 66 51.56 55.74 40.98
C LYS A 66 53.09 55.80 41.02
N ARG A 67 53.77 54.90 40.30
CA ARG A 67 55.25 54.87 40.24
C ARG A 67 55.83 56.05 39.46
N VAL A 68 55.21 56.47 38.36
CA VAL A 68 55.69 57.57 37.50
C VAL A 68 55.49 58.94 38.14
N GLU A 69 54.43 59.10 38.95
CA GLU A 69 54.18 60.34 39.68
C GLU A 69 55.34 60.73 40.63
N VAL A 70 56.08 59.74 41.13
CA VAL A 70 57.31 59.96 41.92
C VAL A 70 58.38 60.65 41.07
N ILE A 71 58.59 60.20 39.83
CA ILE A 71 59.52 60.86 38.89
C ILE A 71 59.10 62.30 38.62
N GLY A 72 57.82 62.55 38.36
CA GLY A 72 57.33 63.91 38.05
C GLY A 72 57.66 64.93 39.16
N ARG A 73 57.58 64.49 40.42
CA ARG A 73 57.94 65.31 41.60
C ARG A 73 59.45 65.48 41.75
N GLU A 74 60.22 64.42 41.51
CA GLU A 74 61.66 64.41 41.76
C GLU A 74 62.53 64.84 40.57
N LYS A 75 61.96 64.99 39.37
CA LYS A 75 62.70 65.30 38.12
C LYS A 75 63.68 66.47 38.25
N LYS A 76 63.29 67.54 38.96
CA LYS A 76 64.20 68.69 39.21
C LYS A 76 65.37 68.30 40.11
N SER A 77 65.13 67.54 41.17
CA SER A 77 66.18 66.99 42.05
C SER A 77 67.12 66.06 41.27
N TRP A 78 66.57 65.32 40.30
CA TRP A 78 67.32 64.40 39.46
C TRP A 78 68.44 65.07 38.67
N LEU A 79 68.14 66.24 38.08
CA LEU A 79 69.04 67.01 37.23
C LEU A 79 70.08 67.85 38.00
N MET A 80 69.86 68.07 39.31
CA MET A 80 70.77 68.84 40.16
C MET A 80 71.92 68.02 40.75
N SER A 81 71.92 66.69 40.59
CA SER A 81 73.02 65.83 41.05
C SER A 81 74.22 65.90 40.10
N ASP A 82 75.41 66.05 40.66
CA ASP A 82 76.69 65.97 39.94
C ASP A 82 77.41 64.62 40.20
N ASN A 83 76.75 63.71 40.92
CA ASN A 83 77.25 62.36 41.15
C ASN A 83 76.86 61.44 40.00
N GLU A 84 77.86 60.99 39.23
CA GLU A 84 77.70 60.15 38.04
C GLU A 84 77.01 58.81 38.36
N ALA A 85 77.29 58.19 39.50
CA ALA A 85 76.68 56.92 39.89
C ALA A 85 75.18 57.06 40.19
N ASP A 86 74.80 58.13 40.88
CA ASP A 86 73.40 58.48 41.17
C ASP A 86 72.64 58.85 39.89
N LEU A 87 73.27 59.58 38.96
CA LEU A 87 72.71 59.83 37.63
C LEU A 87 72.48 58.54 36.83
N HIS A 88 73.39 57.57 36.88
CA HIS A 88 73.18 56.27 36.25
C HIS A 88 72.01 55.48 36.87
N SER A 89 71.88 55.47 38.21
CA SER A 89 70.73 54.85 38.87
C SER A 89 69.41 55.52 38.46
N ARG A 90 69.38 56.85 38.41
CA ARG A 90 68.21 57.64 37.95
C ARG A 90 67.89 57.39 36.48
N GLN A 91 68.91 57.25 35.63
CA GLN A 91 68.73 56.89 34.22
C GLN A 91 68.13 55.48 34.07
N SER A 92 68.62 54.51 34.85
CA SER A 92 68.08 53.15 34.85
C SER A 92 66.60 53.15 35.23
N LEU A 93 66.25 53.87 36.31
CA LEU A 93 64.87 54.00 36.76
C LEU A 93 63.97 54.73 35.73
N ALA A 94 64.48 55.80 35.12
CA ALA A 94 63.76 56.51 34.06
C ALA A 94 63.51 55.62 32.83
N SER A 95 64.49 54.79 32.47
CA SER A 95 64.39 53.83 31.37
C SER A 95 63.39 52.72 31.69
N GLU A 96 63.42 52.16 32.91
CA GLU A 96 62.46 51.15 33.37
C GLU A 96 61.02 51.69 33.34
N LEU A 97 60.79 52.89 33.86
CA LEU A 97 59.45 53.47 33.89
C LEU A 97 58.95 53.87 32.50
N SER A 98 59.85 54.30 31.60
CA SER A 98 59.52 54.54 30.19
C SER A 98 59.12 53.24 29.47
N ALA A 99 59.90 52.17 29.64
CA ALA A 99 59.60 50.85 29.06
C ALA A 99 58.29 50.27 29.63
N GLY A 100 58.09 50.36 30.96
CA GLY A 100 56.85 49.98 31.62
C GLY A 100 55.66 50.78 31.09
N GLY A 101 55.81 52.08 30.85
CA GLY A 101 54.75 52.93 30.29
C GLY A 101 54.37 52.54 28.88
N GLN A 102 55.36 52.23 28.04
CA GLN A 102 55.13 51.71 26.71
C GLN A 102 54.37 50.38 26.75
N SER A 103 54.75 49.47 27.66
CA SER A 103 54.11 48.17 27.85
C SER A 103 52.66 48.30 28.33
N VAL A 104 52.42 49.04 29.41
CA VAL A 104 51.09 49.31 29.98
C VAL A 104 50.18 49.97 28.95
N ARG A 105 50.70 50.95 28.20
CA ARG A 105 49.94 51.59 27.11
C ARG A 105 49.56 50.58 26.04
N ALA A 106 50.49 49.72 25.63
CA ALA A 106 50.21 48.69 24.64
C ALA A 106 49.15 47.69 25.14
N HIS A 107 49.26 47.24 26.39
CA HIS A 107 48.27 46.35 27.02
C HIS A 107 46.88 46.98 27.10
N LEU A 108 46.78 48.24 27.54
CA LEU A 108 45.50 48.97 27.58
C LEU A 108 44.92 49.19 26.18
N ALA A 109 45.74 49.56 25.20
CA ALA A 109 45.28 49.72 23.83
C ALA A 109 44.78 48.39 23.25
N GLU A 110 45.49 47.29 23.49
CA GLU A 110 45.06 45.96 23.08
C GLU A 110 43.75 45.55 23.78
N ALA A 111 43.63 45.77 25.08
CA ALA A 111 42.44 45.43 25.86
C ALA A 111 41.21 46.25 25.43
N TYR A 112 41.31 47.59 25.48
CA TYR A 112 40.19 48.50 25.28
C TYR A 112 39.78 48.71 23.82
N VAL A 113 40.73 48.57 22.89
CA VAL A 113 40.42 48.78 21.46
C VAL A 113 40.22 47.42 20.78
N SER A 114 41.22 46.53 20.87
CA SER A 114 41.21 45.29 20.10
C SER A 114 40.39 44.17 20.73
N LYS A 115 40.60 43.84 22.01
CA LYS A 115 39.85 42.78 22.71
C LYS A 115 38.39 43.19 22.89
N ALA A 116 38.12 44.38 23.42
CA ALA A 116 36.76 44.90 23.58
C ALA A 116 36.01 44.99 22.25
N GLY A 117 36.67 45.47 21.18
CA GLY A 117 36.09 45.52 19.83
C GLY A 117 35.71 44.14 19.30
N ARG A 118 36.59 43.14 19.47
CA ARG A 118 36.30 41.74 19.12
C ARG A 118 35.14 41.17 19.93
N MET A 119 35.12 41.39 21.25
CA MET A 119 34.04 40.95 22.13
C MET A 119 32.70 41.58 21.73
N ARG A 120 32.64 42.90 21.52
CA ARG A 120 31.42 43.59 21.07
C ARG A 120 30.91 43.01 19.75
N LYS A 121 31.80 42.79 18.78
CA LYS A 121 31.43 42.19 17.49
C LYS A 121 30.89 40.78 17.67
N GLY A 122 31.57 39.94 18.45
CA GLY A 122 31.13 38.57 18.74
C GLY A 122 29.77 38.52 19.43
N LEU A 123 29.59 39.30 20.50
CA LEU A 123 28.33 39.41 21.21
C LEU A 123 27.20 39.96 20.33
N SER A 124 27.50 40.93 19.46
CA SER A 124 26.51 41.49 18.53
C SER A 124 26.05 40.46 17.51
N CYS A 125 26.95 39.64 16.97
CA CYS A 125 26.60 38.55 16.07
C CYS A 125 25.75 37.50 16.79
N ALA A 126 26.21 37.01 17.94
CA ALA A 126 25.48 35.98 18.69
C ALA A 126 24.10 36.47 19.18
N LEU A 127 23.97 37.74 19.59
CA LEU A 127 22.67 38.32 19.94
C LEU A 127 21.74 38.43 18.73
N ALA A 128 22.28 38.77 17.54
CA ALA A 128 21.50 38.79 16.32
C ALA A 128 20.97 37.39 15.96
N ASP A 129 21.81 36.35 16.13
CA ASP A 129 21.41 34.95 15.93
C ASP A 129 20.30 34.54 16.89
N VAL A 130 20.44 34.84 18.19
CA VAL A 130 19.41 34.56 19.21
C VAL A 130 18.10 35.28 18.87
N ARG A 131 18.15 36.56 18.49
CA ARG A 131 16.95 37.32 18.07
C ARG A 131 16.29 36.70 16.83
N SER A 132 17.08 36.27 15.86
CA SER A 132 16.58 35.60 14.66
C SER A 132 15.89 34.28 15.02
N GLN A 133 16.47 33.48 15.91
CA GLN A 133 15.88 32.22 16.38
C GLN A 133 14.59 32.44 17.20
N VAL A 134 14.56 33.44 18.08
CA VAL A 134 13.34 33.85 18.82
C VAL A 134 12.24 34.24 17.83
N ALA A 135 12.56 35.06 16.83
CA ALA A 135 11.59 35.49 15.81
C ALA A 135 11.08 34.30 14.98
N ALA A 136 11.96 33.39 14.55
CA ALA A 136 11.60 32.19 13.82
C ALA A 136 10.70 31.24 14.63
N SER A 137 10.90 31.18 15.95
CA SER A 137 10.17 30.28 16.84
C SER A 137 8.98 30.96 17.55
N ALA A 138 8.73 32.25 17.30
CA ALA A 138 7.81 33.06 18.09
C ALA A 138 6.39 32.50 18.15
N ALA A 139 5.81 32.16 16.99
CA ALA A 139 4.45 31.62 16.90
C ALA A 139 4.31 30.29 17.64
N LEU A 140 5.33 29.44 17.59
CA LEU A 140 5.31 28.13 18.26
C LEU A 140 5.51 28.27 19.77
N VAL A 141 6.45 29.10 20.20
CA VAL A 141 6.67 29.41 21.62
C VAL A 141 5.41 30.05 22.22
N GLU A 142 4.78 30.98 21.52
CA GLU A 142 3.53 31.60 21.97
C GLU A 142 2.39 30.58 22.08
N LYS A 143 2.19 29.75 21.04
CA LYS A 143 1.16 28.69 21.04
C LYS A 143 1.35 27.72 22.22
N TRP A 144 2.58 27.35 22.53
CA TRP A 144 2.86 26.21 23.41
C TRP A 144 3.29 26.56 24.83
N LEU A 145 4.05 27.65 24.99
CA LEU A 145 4.58 28.13 26.27
C LEU A 145 3.91 29.42 26.74
N GLY A 146 3.07 30.02 25.90
CA GLY A 146 2.33 31.24 26.20
C GLY A 146 3.11 32.52 25.90
N PRO A 147 2.40 33.67 25.84
CA PRO A 147 2.99 34.96 25.50
C PRO A 147 4.05 35.41 26.52
N ASP A 148 3.90 35.05 27.80
CA ASP A 148 4.82 35.45 28.87
C ASP A 148 6.25 34.93 28.63
N ARG A 149 6.40 33.68 28.17
CA ARG A 149 7.73 33.10 27.90
C ARG A 149 8.37 33.78 26.70
N LEU A 150 7.61 34.08 25.65
CA LEU A 150 8.08 34.84 24.49
C LEU A 150 8.50 36.26 24.88
N SER A 151 7.70 36.96 25.69
CA SER A 151 8.03 38.29 26.20
C SER A 151 9.30 38.29 27.05
N ARG A 152 9.54 37.25 27.86
CA ARG A 152 10.79 37.09 28.62
C ARG A 152 12.01 36.91 27.72
N LEU A 153 11.92 36.08 26.67
CA LEU A 153 13.03 35.87 25.72
C LEU A 153 13.35 37.16 24.95
N SER A 154 12.32 37.87 24.46
CA SER A 154 12.49 39.15 23.75
C SER A 154 13.07 40.24 24.66
N SER A 155 12.52 40.40 25.87
CA SER A 155 13.04 41.38 26.83
C SER A 155 14.44 41.03 27.34
N GLY A 156 14.78 39.75 27.46
CA GLY A 156 16.13 39.27 27.74
C GLY A 156 17.13 39.69 26.67
N ALA A 157 16.76 39.56 25.38
CA ALA A 157 17.61 40.03 24.27
C ALA A 157 17.82 41.55 24.30
N ASP A 158 16.78 42.31 24.66
CA ASP A 158 16.88 43.76 24.81
C ASP A 158 17.73 44.18 26.03
N ALA A 159 17.66 43.42 27.12
CA ALA A 159 18.51 43.62 28.29
C ALA A 159 19.99 43.37 27.96
N VAL A 160 20.33 42.29 27.24
CA VAL A 160 21.69 42.04 26.75
C VAL A 160 22.17 43.19 25.87
N ALA A 161 21.33 43.67 24.95
CA ALA A 161 21.66 44.80 24.09
C ALA A 161 21.94 46.09 24.90
N ALA A 162 21.17 46.34 25.96
CA ALA A 162 21.36 47.48 26.85
C ALA A 162 22.67 47.36 27.65
N THR A 163 23.01 46.18 28.16
CA THR A 163 24.27 45.91 28.87
C THR A 163 25.49 46.01 27.95
N MET A 164 25.36 45.65 26.66
CA MET A 164 26.40 45.90 25.66
C MET A 164 26.62 47.40 25.42
N LYS A 165 25.55 48.20 25.41
CA LYS A 165 25.64 49.67 25.26
C LYS A 165 26.31 50.35 26.46
N SER A 166 26.28 49.74 27.65
CA SER A 166 26.99 50.23 28.85
C SER A 166 28.43 49.71 28.97
N ASP A 167 28.95 49.02 27.95
CA ASP A 167 30.29 48.41 27.91
C ASP A 167 30.58 47.36 28.98
N GLN A 168 29.55 46.82 29.63
CA GLN A 168 29.70 45.73 30.59
C GLN A 168 29.77 44.38 29.86
N LEU A 169 30.80 44.20 29.04
CA LEU A 169 30.87 43.11 28.06
C LEU A 169 30.87 41.71 28.70
N ALA A 170 31.54 41.53 29.84
CA ALA A 170 31.53 40.25 30.57
C ALA A 170 30.14 39.90 31.13
N LEU A 171 29.39 40.91 31.61
CA LEU A 171 28.02 40.71 32.08
C LEU A 171 27.08 40.38 30.91
N ALA A 172 27.22 41.10 29.80
CA ALA A 172 26.46 40.84 28.58
C ALA A 172 26.70 39.42 28.04
N GLU A 173 27.95 38.93 28.09
CA GLU A 173 28.30 37.55 27.72
C GLU A 173 27.59 36.52 28.61
N GLY A 174 27.60 36.70 29.94
CA GLY A 174 26.90 35.83 30.87
C GLY A 174 25.38 35.83 30.68
N GLN A 175 24.78 37.01 30.43
CA GLN A 175 23.35 37.14 30.15
C GLN A 175 22.97 36.50 28.82
N LEU A 176 23.79 36.67 27.77
CA LEU A 176 23.56 36.04 26.48
C LEU A 176 23.62 34.52 26.58
N ALA A 177 24.61 33.96 27.30
CA ALA A 177 24.70 32.52 27.53
C ALA A 177 23.52 31.96 28.36
N ALA A 178 22.96 32.74 29.28
CA ALA A 178 21.72 32.37 29.98
C ALA A 178 20.51 32.38 29.04
N LEU A 179 20.38 33.43 28.22
CA LEU A 179 19.30 33.58 27.25
C LEU A 179 19.33 32.47 26.19
N THR A 180 20.51 32.10 25.68
CA THR A 180 20.68 31.00 24.72
C THR A 180 20.19 29.68 25.32
N ARG A 181 20.55 29.36 26.57
CA ARG A 181 20.04 28.15 27.25
C ARG A 181 18.53 28.18 27.43
N ASP A 182 17.98 29.32 27.87
CA ASP A 182 16.53 29.49 28.04
C ASP A 182 15.75 29.32 26.72
N LEU A 183 16.34 29.74 25.59
CA LEU A 183 15.81 29.55 24.25
C LEU A 183 15.92 28.09 23.80
N GLU A 184 17.06 27.44 23.98
CA GLU A 184 17.26 26.02 23.66
C GLU A 184 16.26 25.13 24.42
N ASP A 185 16.04 25.40 25.70
CA ASP A 185 15.05 24.70 26.51
C ASP A 185 13.62 24.96 26.01
N ALA A 186 13.30 26.20 25.62
CA ALA A 186 12.00 26.53 25.04
C ALA A 186 11.77 25.79 23.71
N CYS A 187 12.77 25.77 22.82
CA CYS A 187 12.72 25.05 21.55
C CYS A 187 12.53 23.54 21.76
N ARG A 188 13.24 22.93 22.72
CA ARG A 188 13.05 21.51 23.06
C ARG A 188 11.62 21.19 23.49
N VAL A 189 11.02 22.02 24.34
CA VAL A 189 9.62 21.81 24.78
C VAL A 189 8.64 22.00 23.63
N VAL A 190 8.88 22.97 22.75
CA VAL A 190 8.09 23.17 21.53
C VAL A 190 8.17 21.94 20.63
N GLU A 191 9.37 21.46 20.31
CA GLU A 191 9.58 20.26 19.49
C GLU A 191 8.88 19.04 20.11
N GLN A 192 8.98 18.86 21.44
CA GLN A 192 8.29 17.79 22.15
C GLN A 192 6.78 17.85 21.97
N ARG A 193 6.18 19.04 22.10
CA ARG A 193 4.73 19.21 21.93
C ARG A 193 4.29 18.99 20.50
N GLU A 194 5.05 19.44 19.50
CA GLU A 194 4.75 19.17 18.09
C GLU A 194 4.79 17.67 17.78
N GLN A 195 5.77 16.93 18.32
CA GLN A 195 5.82 15.48 18.14
C GLN A 195 4.65 14.77 18.83
N LEU A 196 4.23 15.23 20.03
CA LEU A 196 3.03 14.71 20.69
C LEU A 196 1.75 14.99 19.89
N ASP A 197 1.62 16.19 19.30
CA ASP A 197 0.51 16.54 18.41
C ASP A 197 0.48 15.63 17.17
N ARG A 198 1.64 15.42 16.53
CA ARG A 198 1.80 14.51 15.38
C ARG A 198 1.40 13.09 15.75
N LEU A 199 1.88 12.59 16.89
CA LEU A 199 1.51 11.29 17.44
C LEU A 199 -0.01 11.20 17.67
N GLY A 200 -0.63 12.25 18.20
CA GLY A 200 -2.08 12.34 18.38
C GLY A 200 -2.87 12.35 17.05
N MET A 201 -2.33 12.93 15.98
CA MET A 201 -2.93 12.85 14.64
C MET A 201 -2.81 11.45 14.05
N LEU A 202 -1.63 10.82 14.15
CA LEU A 202 -1.41 9.46 13.65
C LEU A 202 -2.29 8.42 14.36
N ARG A 203 -2.50 8.56 15.67
CA ARG A 203 -3.46 7.73 16.42
C ARG A 203 -4.88 7.85 15.87
N ARG A 204 -5.35 9.08 15.59
CA ARG A 204 -6.66 9.33 15.00
C ARG A 204 -6.79 8.74 13.60
N GLU A 205 -5.73 8.76 12.80
CA GLU A 205 -5.73 8.16 11.48
C GLU A 205 -5.79 6.62 11.54
N LEU A 206 -5.04 5.99 12.45
CA LEU A 206 -5.16 4.56 12.71
C LEU A 206 -6.57 4.18 13.19
N GLU A 207 -7.20 4.99 14.03
CA GLU A 207 -8.60 4.79 14.44
C GLU A 207 -9.57 4.81 13.26
N ARG A 208 -9.40 5.76 12.32
CA ARG A 208 -10.20 5.80 11.10
C ARG A 208 -9.99 4.57 10.23
N GLN A 209 -8.75 4.11 10.10
CA GLN A 209 -8.44 2.90 9.35
C GLN A 209 -8.99 1.64 10.02
N GLU A 210 -8.94 1.54 11.35
CA GLU A 210 -9.57 0.45 12.11
C GLU A 210 -11.07 0.37 11.81
N VAL A 211 -11.76 1.52 11.88
CA VAL A 211 -13.19 1.62 11.55
C VAL A 211 -13.44 1.26 10.08
N ALA A 212 -12.60 1.71 9.15
CA ALA A 212 -12.72 1.38 7.74
C ALA A 212 -12.57 -0.12 7.46
N VAL A 213 -11.57 -0.78 8.07
CA VAL A 213 -11.38 -2.24 7.96
C VAL A 213 -12.58 -2.98 8.54
N ARG A 214 -13.04 -2.59 9.74
CA ARG A 214 -14.19 -3.21 10.40
C ARG A 214 -15.46 -3.08 9.56
N ASN A 215 -15.75 -1.88 9.06
CA ASN A 215 -16.89 -1.64 8.18
C ASN A 215 -16.78 -2.45 6.88
N LEU A 216 -15.59 -2.57 6.29
CA LEU A 216 -15.36 -3.40 5.11
C LEU A 216 -15.70 -4.86 5.40
N LEU A 217 -15.21 -5.42 6.50
CA LEU A 217 -15.48 -6.81 6.89
C LEU A 217 -16.95 -7.06 7.26
N GLU A 218 -17.59 -6.11 7.97
CA GLU A 218 -19.00 -6.21 8.37
C GLU A 218 -19.95 -6.06 7.18
N SER A 219 -19.64 -5.18 6.24
CA SER A 219 -20.42 -5.00 5.00
C SER A 219 -20.23 -6.14 3.99
N THR A 220 -19.17 -6.94 4.14
CA THR A 220 -18.90 -8.08 3.27
C THR A 220 -19.76 -9.28 3.66
N SER A 221 -20.51 -9.82 2.69
CA SER A 221 -21.36 -11.00 2.90
C SER A 221 -20.53 -12.21 3.35
N ALA A 222 -21.16 -13.15 4.05
CA ALA A 222 -20.48 -14.38 4.49
C ALA A 222 -19.92 -15.19 3.31
N GLY A 223 -20.62 -15.19 2.15
CA GLY A 223 -20.18 -15.90 0.94
C GLY A 223 -18.91 -15.32 0.34
N LEU A 224 -18.77 -13.99 0.30
CA LEU A 224 -17.52 -13.34 -0.13
C LEU A 224 -16.38 -13.60 0.85
N ARG A 225 -16.68 -13.59 2.15
CA ARG A 225 -15.65 -13.87 3.17
C ARG A 225 -15.09 -15.28 3.05
N GLU A 226 -15.94 -16.26 2.75
CA GLU A 226 -15.51 -17.64 2.49
C GLU A 226 -14.70 -17.75 1.19
N THR A 227 -15.19 -17.12 0.11
CA THR A 227 -14.56 -17.16 -1.22
C THR A 227 -13.17 -16.50 -1.22
N PHE A 228 -13.04 -15.36 -0.54
CA PHE A 228 -11.82 -14.56 -0.47
C PHE A 228 -11.17 -14.63 0.92
N SER A 229 -11.16 -15.82 1.51
CA SER A 229 -10.68 -16.07 2.88
C SER A 229 -9.27 -15.54 3.16
N GLU A 230 -8.36 -15.57 2.17
CA GLU A 230 -7.01 -15.01 2.32
C GLU A 230 -7.02 -13.48 2.45
N ALA A 231 -7.84 -12.77 1.65
CA ALA A 231 -7.99 -11.32 1.76
C ALA A 231 -8.64 -10.92 3.10
N VAL A 232 -9.61 -11.70 3.57
CA VAL A 232 -10.21 -11.52 4.90
C VAL A 232 -9.16 -11.73 6.01
N ARG A 233 -8.36 -12.79 5.92
CA ARG A 233 -7.28 -13.07 6.88
C ARG A 233 -6.26 -11.93 6.92
N GLN A 234 -5.93 -11.36 5.77
CA GLN A 234 -5.05 -10.18 5.69
C GLN A 234 -5.68 -8.94 6.34
N ALA A 235 -6.99 -8.70 6.13
CA ALA A 235 -7.71 -7.61 6.79
C ALA A 235 -7.80 -7.79 8.31
N GLU A 236 -8.06 -9.00 8.80
CA GLU A 236 -8.08 -9.33 10.23
C GLU A 236 -6.69 -9.18 10.86
N GLY A 237 -5.64 -9.64 10.17
CA GLY A 237 -4.25 -9.44 10.59
C GLY A 237 -3.88 -7.96 10.66
N CYS A 238 -4.30 -7.17 9.67
CA CYS A 238 -4.13 -5.71 9.68
C CYS A 238 -4.86 -5.06 10.87
N LEU A 239 -6.11 -5.47 11.13
CA LEU A 239 -6.89 -4.98 12.27
C LEU A 239 -6.19 -5.28 13.61
N ALA A 240 -5.69 -6.50 13.79
CA ALA A 240 -4.92 -6.87 14.98
C ALA A 240 -3.66 -6.01 15.14
N ALA A 241 -2.92 -5.81 14.05
CA ALA A 241 -1.71 -4.98 14.05
C ALA A 241 -2.00 -3.50 14.37
N ILE A 242 -3.12 -2.95 13.89
CA ILE A 242 -3.56 -1.58 14.23
C ILE A 242 -3.87 -1.49 15.72
N VAL A 243 -4.63 -2.45 16.27
CA VAL A 243 -4.98 -2.48 17.71
C VAL A 243 -3.74 -2.59 18.58
N ASP A 244 -2.79 -3.45 18.22
CA ASP A 244 -1.55 -3.62 18.96
C ASP A 244 -0.66 -2.36 18.88
N ALA A 245 -0.56 -1.73 17.71
CA ALA A 245 0.15 -0.45 17.56
C ALA A 245 -0.46 0.66 18.42
N ARG A 246 -1.80 0.75 18.48
CA ARG A 246 -2.50 1.72 19.36
C ARG A 246 -2.20 1.45 20.83
N ARG A 247 -2.23 0.18 21.26
CA ARG A 247 -1.88 -0.20 22.65
C ARG A 247 -0.43 0.15 22.99
N GLY A 248 0.50 -0.17 22.09
CA GLY A 248 1.92 0.11 22.28
C GLY A 248 2.23 1.60 22.39
N VAL A 249 1.49 2.45 21.66
CA VAL A 249 1.71 3.90 21.74
C VAL A 249 0.94 4.54 22.89
N ALA A 250 -0.15 3.95 23.39
CA ALA A 250 -0.90 4.46 24.54
C ALA A 250 -0.04 4.65 25.80
N THR A 251 1.08 3.92 25.92
CA THR A 251 2.03 4.04 27.03
C THR A 251 3.01 5.21 26.89
N VAL A 252 3.07 5.87 25.73
CA VAL A 252 3.88 7.08 25.51
C VAL A 252 3.12 8.27 26.09
N GLY A 253 3.45 8.63 27.33
CA GLY A 253 2.89 9.77 28.06
C GLY A 253 3.63 11.09 27.77
N GLY A 254 3.15 12.18 28.39
CA GLY A 254 3.73 13.52 28.24
C GLY A 254 5.20 13.62 28.68
N ASP A 255 5.62 12.79 29.63
CA ASP A 255 6.99 12.76 30.17
C ASP A 255 7.94 11.83 29.39
N ALA A 256 7.48 11.24 28.28
CA ALA A 256 8.31 10.39 27.46
C ALA A 256 9.51 11.16 26.89
N ARG A 257 10.68 10.50 26.84
CA ARG A 257 11.87 11.06 26.19
C ARG A 257 11.59 11.31 24.71
N MET A 258 12.16 12.37 24.15
CA MET A 258 12.01 12.73 22.73
C MET A 258 12.26 11.57 21.78
N ASP A 259 13.32 10.79 22.02
CA ASP A 259 13.65 9.63 21.18
C ASP A 259 12.52 8.58 21.15
N ALA A 260 11.83 8.39 22.28
CA ALA A 260 10.70 7.47 22.37
C ALA A 260 9.48 8.00 21.61
N ILE A 261 9.21 9.30 21.67
CA ILE A 261 8.11 9.94 20.92
C ILE A 261 8.40 9.85 19.41
N THR A 262 9.61 10.22 18.99
CA THR A 262 10.03 10.15 17.58
C THR A 262 9.97 8.72 17.04
N SER A 263 10.46 7.74 17.81
CA SER A 263 10.38 6.33 17.44
C SER A 263 8.93 5.85 17.33
N ALA A 264 8.05 6.25 18.26
CA ALA A 264 6.63 5.93 18.19
C ALA A 264 5.94 6.56 16.99
N CYS A 265 6.24 7.83 16.64
CA CYS A 265 5.73 8.48 15.43
C CYS A 265 6.13 7.70 14.17
N ALA A 266 7.41 7.35 14.02
CA ALA A 266 7.90 6.60 12.86
C ALA A 266 7.24 5.22 12.74
N ALA A 267 7.06 4.52 13.87
CA ALA A 267 6.38 3.23 13.89
C ALA A 267 4.91 3.33 13.49
N LEU A 268 4.18 4.35 13.96
CA LEU A 268 2.79 4.58 13.56
C LEU A 268 2.67 4.99 12.10
N GLU A 269 3.58 5.80 11.57
CA GLU A 269 3.57 6.19 10.15
C GLU A 269 3.77 5.00 9.22
N ALA A 270 4.74 4.15 9.52
CA ALA A 270 4.95 2.91 8.79
C ALA A 270 3.68 2.04 8.85
N ARG A 271 3.05 1.95 10.04
CA ARG A 271 1.83 1.17 10.23
C ARG A 271 0.64 1.74 9.46
N VAL A 272 0.41 3.06 9.50
CA VAL A 272 -0.66 3.76 8.76
C VAL A 272 -0.53 3.54 7.26
N LYS A 273 0.72 3.54 6.75
CA LYS A 273 0.99 3.30 5.33
C LYS A 273 0.68 1.84 4.97
N GLU A 274 1.22 0.90 5.72
CA GLU A 274 1.01 -0.55 5.50
C GLU A 274 -0.48 -0.92 5.56
N SER A 275 -1.20 -0.41 6.57
CA SER A 275 -2.65 -0.65 6.70
C SER A 275 -3.45 -0.02 5.56
N ALA A 276 -3.09 1.18 5.09
CA ALA A 276 -3.74 1.79 3.92
C ALA A 276 -3.57 0.93 2.66
N GLU A 277 -2.37 0.40 2.44
CA GLU A 277 -2.07 -0.49 1.31
C GLU A 277 -2.86 -1.80 1.41
N VAL A 278 -2.90 -2.43 2.59
CA VAL A 278 -3.69 -3.66 2.81
C VAL A 278 -5.18 -3.40 2.63
N VAL A 279 -5.72 -2.31 3.18
CA VAL A 279 -7.14 -1.94 3.01
C VAL A 279 -7.48 -1.73 1.54
N ALA A 280 -6.63 -1.02 0.80
CA ALA A 280 -6.84 -0.80 -0.62
C ALA A 280 -6.79 -2.13 -1.41
N ALA A 281 -5.84 -3.01 -1.09
CA ALA A 281 -5.72 -4.32 -1.73
C ALA A 281 -6.93 -5.22 -1.44
N VAL A 282 -7.34 -5.35 -0.18
CA VAL A 282 -8.50 -6.15 0.23
C VAL A 282 -9.78 -5.59 -0.40
N ARG A 283 -9.97 -4.27 -0.39
CA ARG A 283 -11.13 -3.64 -1.04
C ARG A 283 -11.17 -3.94 -2.53
N ARG A 284 -10.01 -3.86 -3.20
CA ARG A 284 -9.89 -4.21 -4.63
C ARG A 284 -10.33 -5.65 -4.86
N THR A 285 -9.76 -6.61 -4.13
CA THR A 285 -10.09 -8.03 -4.25
C THR A 285 -11.57 -8.30 -3.96
N LEU A 286 -12.10 -7.80 -2.84
CA LEU A 286 -13.48 -8.09 -2.45
C LEU A 286 -14.53 -7.44 -3.38
N VAL A 287 -14.31 -6.20 -3.83
CA VAL A 287 -15.30 -5.46 -4.60
C VAL A 287 -15.14 -5.69 -6.10
N GLU A 288 -13.92 -5.58 -6.63
CA GLU A 288 -13.69 -5.63 -8.07
C GLU A 288 -13.74 -7.07 -8.59
N GLU A 289 -13.11 -8.03 -7.92
CA GLU A 289 -13.12 -9.42 -8.39
C GLU A 289 -14.51 -10.06 -8.24
N SER A 290 -15.27 -9.70 -7.19
CA SER A 290 -16.65 -10.17 -7.04
C SER A 290 -17.57 -9.60 -8.13
N ALA A 291 -17.43 -8.31 -8.47
CA ALA A 291 -18.16 -7.70 -9.57
C ALA A 291 -17.77 -8.33 -10.92
N GLN A 292 -16.49 -8.61 -11.14
CA GLN A 292 -15.99 -9.29 -12.34
C GLN A 292 -16.53 -10.72 -12.46
N MET A 293 -16.52 -11.50 -11.37
CA MET A 293 -17.10 -12.84 -11.35
C MET A 293 -18.60 -12.81 -11.64
N ARG A 294 -19.36 -11.88 -11.04
CA ARG A 294 -20.79 -11.69 -11.34
C ARG A 294 -21.02 -11.33 -12.80
N GLY A 295 -20.26 -10.37 -13.33
CA GLY A 295 -20.32 -9.96 -14.73
C GLY A 295 -20.01 -11.09 -15.71
N ARG A 296 -19.19 -12.06 -15.31
CA ARG A 296 -18.85 -13.24 -16.13
C ARG A 296 -19.88 -14.37 -16.00
N LEU A 297 -20.39 -14.65 -14.80
CA LEU A 297 -21.28 -15.79 -14.55
C LEU A 297 -22.74 -15.52 -14.90
N SER A 298 -23.22 -14.29 -14.71
CA SER A 298 -24.59 -13.88 -15.06
C SER A 298 -24.97 -14.13 -16.52
N PRO A 299 -24.16 -13.74 -17.53
CA PRO A 299 -24.48 -14.03 -18.93
C PRO A 299 -24.45 -15.53 -19.25
N ILE A 300 -23.58 -16.31 -18.59
CA ILE A 300 -23.53 -17.77 -18.80
C ILE A 300 -24.81 -18.42 -18.27
N LEU A 301 -25.25 -18.07 -17.06
CA LEU A 301 -26.52 -18.55 -16.50
C LEU A 301 -27.72 -18.16 -17.37
N SER A 302 -27.71 -16.95 -17.94
CA SER A 302 -28.75 -16.49 -18.87
C SER A 302 -28.74 -17.29 -20.19
N SER A 303 -27.55 -17.63 -20.71
CA SER A 303 -27.40 -18.48 -21.89
C SER A 303 -27.95 -19.88 -21.63
N LEU A 304 -27.59 -20.51 -20.50
CA LEU A 304 -28.05 -21.86 -20.16
C LEU A 304 -29.57 -21.94 -20.04
N ASP A 305 -30.19 -20.90 -19.49
CA ASP A 305 -31.63 -20.76 -19.43
C ASP A 305 -32.28 -20.67 -20.82
N SER A 306 -31.70 -19.84 -21.68
CA SER A 306 -32.15 -19.68 -23.07
C SER A 306 -32.02 -21.00 -23.83
N ASP A 307 -30.91 -21.71 -23.67
CA ASP A 307 -30.66 -23.00 -24.30
C ASP A 307 -31.66 -24.06 -23.79
N LEU A 308 -31.87 -24.13 -22.47
CA LEU A 308 -32.85 -25.06 -21.87
C LEU A 308 -34.26 -24.81 -22.40
N ALA A 309 -34.68 -23.53 -22.49
CA ALA A 309 -35.98 -23.16 -23.01
C ALA A 309 -36.13 -23.43 -24.52
N GLN A 310 -35.10 -23.12 -25.31
CA GLN A 310 -35.08 -23.37 -26.75
C GLN A 310 -35.21 -24.86 -27.07
N TRP A 311 -34.61 -25.72 -26.24
CA TRP A 311 -34.56 -27.16 -26.46
C TRP A 311 -35.57 -27.96 -25.62
N GLU A 312 -36.49 -27.29 -24.92
CA GLU A 312 -37.40 -27.92 -23.95
C GLU A 312 -38.21 -29.07 -24.56
N GLU A 313 -38.82 -28.87 -25.73
CA GLU A 313 -39.65 -29.89 -26.39
C GLU A 313 -38.82 -31.14 -26.75
N ARG A 314 -37.65 -30.94 -27.37
CA ARG A 314 -36.78 -32.03 -27.80
C ARG A 314 -36.20 -32.77 -26.59
N LEU A 315 -35.71 -32.04 -25.59
CA LEU A 315 -35.23 -32.64 -24.34
C LEU A 315 -36.35 -33.37 -23.61
N GLY A 316 -37.58 -32.85 -23.66
CA GLY A 316 -38.76 -33.46 -23.05
C GLY A 316 -39.05 -34.85 -23.64
N HIS A 317 -38.88 -35.00 -24.96
CA HIS A 317 -39.04 -36.29 -25.63
C HIS A 317 -37.94 -37.31 -25.29
N TRP A 318 -36.71 -36.88 -25.02
CA TRP A 318 -35.55 -37.80 -24.93
C TRP A 318 -34.95 -37.97 -23.53
N LYS A 319 -35.11 -36.99 -22.64
CA LYS A 319 -34.65 -37.01 -21.23
C LYS A 319 -35.81 -37.04 -20.23
N GLY A 320 -36.98 -36.55 -20.63
CA GLY A 320 -38.16 -36.47 -19.77
C GLY A 320 -38.27 -35.14 -19.03
N ARG A 321 -39.50 -34.78 -18.66
CA ARG A 321 -39.81 -33.48 -18.04
C ARG A 321 -39.21 -33.31 -16.64
N GLU A 322 -39.13 -34.38 -15.85
CA GLU A 322 -38.52 -34.32 -14.51
C GLU A 322 -37.05 -33.87 -14.53
N TRP A 323 -36.30 -34.28 -15.56
CA TRP A 323 -34.91 -33.87 -15.72
C TRP A 323 -34.79 -32.38 -16.05
N ILE A 324 -35.63 -31.87 -16.95
CA ILE A 324 -35.70 -30.44 -17.30
C ILE A 324 -36.04 -29.61 -16.06
N ASP A 325 -37.08 -29.99 -15.32
CA ASP A 325 -37.51 -29.30 -14.10
C ASP A 325 -36.43 -29.33 -13.01
N GLY A 326 -35.69 -30.44 -12.91
CA GLY A 326 -34.52 -30.57 -12.03
C GLY A 326 -33.40 -29.60 -12.38
N LEU A 327 -33.03 -29.52 -13.66
CA LEU A 327 -32.00 -28.59 -14.13
C LEU A 327 -32.44 -27.13 -13.99
N GLY A 328 -33.69 -26.81 -14.32
CA GLY A 328 -34.24 -25.45 -14.17
C GLY A 328 -34.27 -24.96 -12.72
N ARG A 329 -34.61 -25.83 -11.77
CA ARG A 329 -34.50 -25.50 -10.33
C ARG A 329 -33.05 -25.24 -9.93
N ARG A 330 -32.11 -26.08 -10.36
CA ARG A 330 -30.69 -25.89 -10.08
C ARG A 330 -30.15 -24.58 -10.64
N LEU A 331 -30.51 -24.20 -11.87
CA LEU A 331 -30.12 -22.91 -12.46
C LEU A 331 -30.69 -21.72 -11.67
N SER A 332 -31.92 -21.86 -11.17
CA SER A 332 -32.55 -20.85 -10.31
C SER A 332 -31.84 -20.70 -8.96
N GLU A 333 -31.43 -21.81 -8.33
CA GLU A 333 -30.64 -21.83 -7.09
C GLU A 333 -29.24 -21.22 -7.29
N LEU A 334 -28.61 -21.46 -8.45
CA LEU A 334 -27.32 -20.86 -8.79
C LEU A 334 -27.43 -19.35 -8.96
N ARG A 335 -28.51 -18.84 -9.55
CA ARG A 335 -28.77 -17.39 -9.61
C ARG A 335 -29.01 -16.78 -8.24
N ALA A 336 -29.82 -17.42 -7.40
CA ALA A 336 -30.00 -16.97 -6.02
C ALA A 336 -28.67 -16.94 -5.25
N SER A 337 -27.79 -17.92 -5.48
CA SER A 337 -26.45 -17.97 -4.87
C SER A 337 -25.52 -16.89 -5.41
N LEU A 338 -25.60 -16.56 -6.71
CA LEU A 338 -24.85 -15.47 -7.34
C LEU A 338 -25.28 -14.10 -6.79
N GLU A 339 -26.59 -13.86 -6.65
CA GLU A 339 -27.15 -12.64 -6.05
C GLU A 339 -26.82 -12.52 -4.55
N ALA A 340 -26.69 -13.66 -3.85
CA ALA A 340 -26.24 -13.71 -2.46
C ALA A 340 -24.71 -13.65 -2.29
N ASP A 341 -23.96 -13.39 -3.36
CA ASP A 341 -22.50 -13.33 -3.41
C ASP A 341 -21.77 -14.60 -2.89
N ARG A 342 -22.36 -15.78 -3.08
CA ARG A 342 -21.74 -17.07 -2.74
C ARG A 342 -20.90 -17.62 -3.89
N LEU A 343 -19.89 -16.86 -4.31
CA LEU A 343 -19.18 -17.09 -5.57
C LEU A 343 -18.31 -18.36 -5.58
N GLY A 344 -17.77 -18.79 -4.44
CA GLY A 344 -16.78 -19.86 -4.35
C GLY A 344 -17.18 -21.20 -4.95
N THR A 345 -18.47 -21.55 -4.94
CA THR A 345 -18.96 -22.81 -5.53
C THR A 345 -19.74 -22.62 -6.82
N VAL A 346 -20.26 -21.40 -7.07
CA VAL A 346 -21.16 -21.13 -8.20
C VAL A 346 -20.48 -21.36 -9.53
N GLU A 347 -19.21 -20.95 -9.71
CA GLU A 347 -18.50 -21.16 -10.98
C GLU A 347 -18.42 -22.65 -11.35
N SER A 348 -17.98 -23.50 -10.42
CA SER A 348 -17.88 -24.95 -10.65
C SER A 348 -19.24 -25.58 -10.96
N GLN A 349 -20.30 -25.14 -10.27
CA GLN A 349 -21.64 -25.68 -10.45
C GLN A 349 -22.27 -25.21 -11.76
N VAL A 350 -22.00 -23.99 -12.21
CA VAL A 350 -22.39 -23.47 -13.53
C VAL A 350 -21.73 -24.28 -14.64
N GLN A 351 -20.42 -24.57 -14.52
CA GLN A 351 -19.72 -25.40 -15.51
C GLN A 351 -20.23 -26.84 -15.54
N SER A 352 -20.55 -27.41 -14.38
CA SER A 352 -21.19 -28.74 -14.31
C SER A 352 -22.57 -28.75 -14.95
N ALA A 353 -23.43 -27.75 -14.65
CA ALA A 353 -24.75 -27.64 -15.26
C ALA A 353 -24.66 -27.45 -16.79
N ARG A 354 -23.69 -26.67 -17.26
CA ARG A 354 -23.40 -26.53 -18.69
C ARG A 354 -23.01 -27.86 -19.35
N GLY A 355 -22.05 -28.57 -18.77
CA GLY A 355 -21.63 -29.87 -19.30
C GLY A 355 -22.76 -30.90 -19.32
N GLU A 356 -23.63 -30.89 -18.31
CA GLU A 356 -24.83 -31.74 -18.26
C GLU A 356 -25.82 -31.38 -19.38
N LEU A 357 -26.04 -30.09 -19.64
CA LEU A 357 -26.93 -29.62 -20.70
C LEU A 357 -26.36 -29.97 -22.09
N ASP A 358 -25.09 -29.67 -22.34
CA ASP A 358 -24.42 -29.97 -23.62
C ASP A 358 -24.48 -31.48 -23.95
N ALA A 359 -24.18 -32.33 -22.97
CA ALA A 359 -24.28 -33.78 -23.13
C ALA A 359 -25.72 -34.26 -23.38
N ALA A 360 -26.72 -33.59 -22.77
CA ALA A 360 -28.12 -33.89 -23.01
C ALA A 360 -28.57 -33.46 -24.41
N LEU A 361 -28.11 -32.31 -24.89
CA LEU A 361 -28.38 -31.79 -26.23
C LEU A 361 -27.77 -32.68 -27.32
N ASP A 362 -26.53 -33.11 -27.15
CA ASP A 362 -25.86 -34.04 -28.07
C ASP A 362 -26.60 -35.37 -28.15
N HIS A 363 -26.95 -35.94 -26.98
CA HIS A 363 -27.73 -37.17 -26.91
C HIS A 363 -29.09 -37.00 -27.60
N ALA A 364 -29.85 -35.95 -27.27
CA ALA A 364 -31.18 -35.71 -27.83
C ALA A 364 -31.12 -35.47 -29.35
N SER A 365 -30.11 -34.77 -29.84
CA SER A 365 -29.90 -34.55 -31.28
C SER A 365 -29.53 -35.84 -32.01
N GLY A 366 -28.69 -36.69 -31.40
CA GLY A 366 -28.39 -38.02 -31.93
C GLY A 366 -29.63 -38.93 -32.02
N GLN A 367 -30.47 -38.94 -30.98
CA GLN A 367 -31.72 -39.71 -31.00
C GLN A 367 -32.73 -39.15 -32.00
N GLU A 368 -32.81 -37.82 -32.14
CA GLU A 368 -33.68 -37.18 -33.13
C GLU A 368 -33.27 -37.55 -34.56
N LEU A 369 -31.95 -37.57 -34.85
CA LEU A 369 -31.45 -38.00 -36.15
C LEU A 369 -31.79 -39.47 -36.44
N LYS A 370 -31.65 -40.36 -35.45
CA LYS A 370 -32.08 -41.76 -35.57
C LYS A 370 -33.59 -41.87 -35.80
N HIS A 371 -34.39 -41.07 -35.10
CA HIS A 371 -35.84 -41.03 -35.28
C HIS A 371 -36.23 -40.56 -36.69
N GLN A 372 -35.58 -39.51 -37.21
CA GLN A 372 -35.80 -39.03 -38.59
C GLN A 372 -35.48 -40.13 -39.62
N ARG A 373 -34.37 -40.84 -39.45
CA ARG A 373 -34.02 -42.01 -40.30
C ARG A 373 -35.06 -43.11 -40.20
N ARG A 374 -35.53 -43.40 -39.00
CA ARG A 374 -36.59 -44.39 -38.75
C ARG A 374 -37.90 -44.02 -39.45
N VAL A 375 -38.28 -42.75 -39.47
CA VAL A 375 -39.47 -42.26 -40.18
C VAL A 375 -39.27 -42.33 -41.70
N GLN A 376 -38.09 -42.00 -42.21
CA GLN A 376 -37.77 -42.15 -43.65
C GLN A 376 -37.86 -43.62 -44.08
N LEU A 377 -37.30 -44.52 -43.27
CA LEU A 377 -37.37 -45.95 -43.47
C LEU A 377 -38.82 -46.46 -43.45
N LEU A 378 -39.63 -46.01 -42.50
CA LEU A 378 -41.07 -46.33 -42.48
C LEU A 378 -41.74 -45.92 -43.79
N ASN A 379 -41.48 -44.71 -44.29
CA ASN A 379 -42.06 -44.23 -45.54
C ASN A 379 -41.60 -45.06 -46.75
N ALA A 380 -40.32 -45.44 -46.80
CA ALA A 380 -39.79 -46.34 -47.83
C ALA A 380 -40.45 -47.73 -47.76
N LEU A 381 -40.59 -48.30 -46.54
CA LEU A 381 -41.26 -49.56 -46.31
C LEU A 381 -42.72 -49.54 -46.77
N ARG A 382 -43.45 -48.47 -46.45
CA ARG A 382 -44.85 -48.28 -46.88
C ARG A 382 -44.95 -48.28 -48.41
N GLN A 383 -44.06 -47.54 -49.07
CA GLN A 383 -44.03 -47.47 -50.54
C GLN A 383 -43.71 -48.82 -51.18
N VAL A 384 -42.67 -49.51 -50.70
CA VAL A 384 -42.29 -50.84 -51.20
C VAL A 384 -43.43 -51.84 -50.98
N CYS A 385 -44.04 -51.86 -49.79
CA CYS A 385 -45.17 -52.74 -49.48
C CYS A 385 -46.35 -52.49 -50.44
N ALA A 386 -46.70 -51.23 -50.70
CA ALA A 386 -47.75 -50.88 -51.66
C ALA A 386 -47.44 -51.36 -53.08
N GLU A 387 -46.18 -51.28 -53.52
CA GLU A 387 -45.74 -51.77 -54.84
C GLU A 387 -45.79 -53.31 -54.97
N PHE A 388 -45.57 -54.04 -53.87
CA PHE A 388 -45.82 -55.49 -53.79
C PHE A 388 -47.30 -55.85 -53.74
N GLY A 389 -48.18 -54.85 -53.70
CA GLY A 389 -49.61 -55.04 -53.49
C GLY A 389 -49.94 -55.43 -52.05
N PHE A 390 -49.11 -55.15 -51.05
CA PHE A 390 -49.50 -55.39 -49.66
C PHE A 390 -50.42 -54.26 -49.17
N ALA A 391 -51.54 -54.63 -48.57
CA ALA A 391 -52.53 -53.67 -48.06
C ALA A 391 -52.17 -53.27 -46.63
N GLU A 392 -52.02 -51.96 -46.36
CA GLU A 392 -51.82 -51.43 -45.02
C GLU A 392 -53.07 -51.72 -44.15
N VAL A 393 -52.87 -52.40 -43.02
CA VAL A 393 -53.98 -52.82 -42.12
C VAL A 393 -54.41 -51.68 -41.20
N ALA A 394 -53.45 -50.87 -40.75
CA ALA A 394 -53.66 -49.72 -39.90
C ALA A 394 -52.54 -48.71 -40.09
N GLN A 395 -52.83 -47.43 -39.77
CA GLN A 395 -51.81 -46.39 -39.79
C GLN A 395 -50.67 -46.71 -38.83
N PRO A 396 -49.40 -46.42 -39.20
CA PRO A 396 -48.27 -46.63 -38.31
C PRO A 396 -48.46 -45.85 -37.01
N ARG A 397 -48.25 -46.52 -35.88
CA ARG A 397 -48.39 -45.92 -34.56
C ARG A 397 -47.21 -46.25 -33.68
N HIS A 398 -46.92 -45.38 -32.73
CA HIS A 398 -45.97 -45.69 -31.67
C HIS A 398 -46.58 -46.68 -30.69
N GLU A 399 -45.74 -47.55 -30.15
CA GLU A 399 -46.09 -48.41 -29.02
C GLU A 399 -46.56 -47.56 -27.83
N GLU A 400 -47.64 -48.00 -27.16
CA GLU A 400 -48.35 -47.19 -26.18
C GLU A 400 -47.46 -46.68 -25.05
N GLY A 401 -47.64 -45.41 -24.68
CA GLY A 401 -46.95 -44.76 -23.56
C GLY A 401 -45.49 -44.39 -23.79
N ARG A 402 -44.87 -44.76 -24.92
CA ARG A 402 -43.43 -44.48 -25.18
C ARG A 402 -43.14 -43.40 -26.21
N GLY A 403 -44.15 -42.92 -26.94
CA GLY A 403 -44.01 -41.82 -27.91
C GLY A 403 -42.83 -42.01 -28.87
N ARG A 404 -42.01 -40.97 -29.06
CA ARG A 404 -40.83 -41.01 -29.96
C ARG A 404 -39.74 -42.00 -29.51
N GLN A 405 -39.70 -42.36 -28.23
CA GLN A 405 -38.78 -43.38 -27.72
C GLN A 405 -39.27 -44.81 -28.05
N GLY A 406 -40.58 -44.97 -28.20
CA GLY A 406 -41.22 -46.24 -28.54
C GLY A 406 -40.95 -46.69 -29.96
N ARG A 407 -41.10 -48.00 -30.20
CA ARG A 407 -41.06 -48.61 -31.53
C ARG A 407 -42.25 -48.10 -32.36
N ILE A 408 -42.07 -47.97 -33.67
CA ILE A 408 -43.19 -47.75 -34.59
C ILE A 408 -43.68 -49.11 -35.06
N VAL A 409 -44.96 -49.40 -34.84
CA VAL A 409 -45.61 -50.62 -35.29
C VAL A 409 -46.33 -50.34 -36.60
N PHE A 410 -45.97 -51.07 -37.65
CA PHE A 410 -46.53 -50.95 -39.00
C PHE A 410 -46.94 -52.33 -39.50
N SER A 411 -48.22 -52.53 -39.82
CA SER A 411 -48.76 -53.84 -40.21
C SER A 411 -49.35 -53.84 -41.60
N VAL A 412 -49.00 -54.84 -42.39
CA VAL A 412 -49.47 -55.02 -43.78
C VAL A 412 -50.01 -56.43 -43.99
N ASN A 413 -51.09 -56.54 -44.76
CA ASN A 413 -51.67 -57.81 -45.16
C ASN A 413 -51.24 -58.14 -46.60
N THR A 414 -50.66 -59.32 -46.77
CA THR A 414 -50.02 -59.74 -48.03
C THR A 414 -50.99 -60.43 -49.01
N PHE A 415 -52.28 -60.05 -49.00
CA PHE A 415 -53.44 -60.63 -49.72
C PHE A 415 -53.68 -62.14 -49.51
N ASN A 416 -52.68 -62.98 -49.80
CA ASN A 416 -52.78 -64.45 -49.84
C ASN A 416 -51.78 -65.17 -48.93
N ARG A 417 -50.88 -64.45 -48.24
CA ARG A 417 -49.74 -65.07 -47.52
C ARG A 417 -49.76 -64.85 -46.00
N GLY A 418 -50.50 -63.87 -45.49
CA GLY A 418 -50.64 -63.59 -44.06
C GLY A 418 -50.33 -62.15 -43.67
N LEU A 419 -50.37 -61.87 -42.38
CA LEU A 419 -50.05 -60.56 -41.80
C LEU A 419 -48.53 -60.45 -41.56
N ILE A 420 -47.93 -59.33 -41.97
CA ILE A 420 -46.58 -58.94 -41.52
C ILE A 420 -46.71 -57.72 -40.63
N THR A 421 -46.11 -57.77 -39.45
CA THR A 421 -46.02 -56.64 -38.53
C THR A 421 -44.56 -56.24 -38.34
N PHE A 422 -44.21 -55.06 -38.84
CA PHE A 422 -42.90 -54.45 -38.67
C PHE A 422 -42.85 -53.62 -37.39
N HIS A 423 -41.82 -53.84 -36.58
CA HIS A 423 -41.47 -53.07 -35.39
C HIS A 423 -40.17 -52.31 -35.67
N LEU A 424 -40.30 -51.01 -35.88
CA LEU A 424 -39.18 -50.11 -36.17
C LEU A 424 -38.69 -49.49 -34.86
N SER A 425 -37.55 -49.96 -34.36
CA SER A 425 -36.81 -49.31 -33.27
C SER A 425 -35.86 -48.24 -33.83
N LEU A 426 -35.16 -47.49 -32.97
CA LEU A 426 -34.22 -46.45 -33.42
C LEU A 426 -32.99 -47.03 -34.12
N ASP A 427 -32.64 -48.28 -33.83
CA ASP A 427 -31.43 -48.94 -34.31
C ASP A 427 -31.71 -50.20 -35.14
N THR A 428 -32.91 -50.79 -35.04
CA THR A 428 -33.25 -52.08 -35.64
C THR A 428 -34.65 -52.10 -36.26
N ILE A 429 -34.84 -53.00 -37.22
CA ILE A 429 -36.15 -53.41 -37.73
C ILE A 429 -36.37 -54.84 -37.30
N GLU A 430 -37.46 -55.09 -36.58
CA GLU A 430 -37.95 -56.43 -36.30
C GLU A 430 -39.23 -56.64 -37.13
N ALA A 431 -39.44 -57.85 -37.63
CA ALA A 431 -40.61 -58.17 -38.46
C ALA A 431 -41.20 -59.50 -37.99
N GLU A 432 -42.45 -59.47 -37.58
CA GLU A 432 -43.25 -60.64 -37.23
C GLU A 432 -44.08 -61.03 -38.44
N ALA A 433 -43.76 -62.15 -39.08
CA ALA A 433 -44.46 -62.64 -40.25
C ALA A 433 -45.33 -63.84 -39.90
N GLY A 434 -46.65 -63.68 -39.98
CA GLY A 434 -47.63 -64.78 -39.94
C GLY A 434 -47.72 -65.55 -41.26
N ILE A 435 -46.61 -65.64 -41.99
CA ILE A 435 -46.51 -66.25 -43.34
C ILE A 435 -45.90 -67.66 -43.23
N LEU A 436 -46.24 -68.54 -44.17
CA LEU A 436 -45.58 -69.83 -44.36
C LEU A 436 -44.05 -69.67 -44.47
N ALA A 437 -43.31 -70.35 -43.59
CA ALA A 437 -41.85 -70.26 -43.48
C ALA A 437 -41.10 -70.46 -44.82
N SER A 438 -41.68 -71.23 -45.75
CA SER A 438 -41.10 -71.53 -47.07
C SER A 438 -41.03 -70.36 -48.04
N HIS A 439 -41.78 -69.27 -47.82
CA HIS A 439 -41.81 -68.10 -48.73
C HIS A 439 -41.36 -66.80 -48.07
N CYS A 440 -41.14 -66.84 -46.76
CA CYS A 440 -40.89 -65.67 -45.92
C CYS A 440 -39.54 -65.00 -46.24
N MET A 441 -38.46 -65.78 -46.33
CA MET A 441 -37.12 -65.22 -46.59
C MET A 441 -36.97 -64.67 -48.01
N ASP A 442 -37.57 -65.32 -49.00
CA ASP A 442 -37.55 -64.83 -50.39
C ASP A 442 -38.24 -63.47 -50.54
N ASP A 443 -39.37 -63.29 -49.84
CA ASP A 443 -40.10 -62.02 -49.85
C ASP A 443 -39.34 -60.93 -49.09
N PHE A 444 -38.71 -61.27 -47.96
CA PHE A 444 -37.85 -60.33 -47.23
C PHE A 444 -36.57 -59.96 -47.99
N ASP A 445 -35.94 -60.89 -48.71
CA ASP A 445 -34.77 -60.60 -49.54
C ASP A 445 -35.14 -59.73 -50.75
N LYS A 446 -36.33 -59.90 -51.32
CA LYS A 446 -36.86 -59.00 -52.37
C LYS A 446 -37.14 -57.62 -51.81
N LEU A 447 -37.77 -57.55 -50.65
CA LEU A 447 -38.06 -56.28 -49.96
C LEU A 447 -36.75 -55.54 -49.60
N SER A 448 -35.75 -56.24 -49.07
CA SER A 448 -34.41 -55.69 -48.83
C SER A 448 -33.74 -55.16 -50.09
N ARG A 449 -33.81 -55.90 -51.21
CA ARG A 449 -33.27 -55.42 -52.49
C ARG A 449 -33.98 -54.17 -52.99
N MET A 450 -35.30 -54.13 -52.94
CA MET A 450 -36.05 -52.95 -53.39
C MET A 450 -35.81 -51.72 -52.51
N LEU A 451 -35.65 -51.90 -51.20
CA LEU A 451 -35.28 -50.83 -50.28
C LEU A 451 -33.89 -50.26 -50.58
N ASP A 452 -32.91 -51.11 -50.92
CA ASP A 452 -31.56 -50.66 -51.29
C ASP A 452 -31.56 -49.96 -52.65
N GLU A 453 -32.18 -50.58 -53.67
CA GLU A 453 -32.20 -50.05 -55.05
C GLU A 453 -32.94 -48.72 -55.18
N LYS A 454 -34.09 -48.56 -54.53
CA LYS A 454 -34.94 -47.36 -54.69
C LYS A 454 -34.69 -46.28 -53.64
N PHE A 455 -34.29 -46.67 -52.43
CA PHE A 455 -34.20 -45.74 -51.30
C PHE A 455 -32.80 -45.72 -50.66
N GLY A 456 -31.84 -46.53 -51.14
CA GLY A 456 -30.50 -46.63 -50.57
C GLY A 456 -30.47 -47.26 -49.18
N VAL A 457 -31.55 -47.93 -48.77
CA VAL A 457 -31.69 -48.51 -47.43
C VAL A 457 -31.25 -49.96 -47.46
N ARG A 458 -30.04 -50.22 -46.94
CA ARG A 458 -29.52 -51.57 -46.76
C ARG A 458 -30.11 -52.21 -45.51
N THR A 459 -30.85 -53.29 -45.72
CA THR A 459 -31.42 -54.11 -44.64
C THR A 459 -30.97 -55.55 -44.80
N LYS A 460 -30.84 -56.27 -43.69
CA LYS A 460 -30.58 -57.71 -43.69
C LYS A 460 -31.50 -58.36 -42.65
N PHE A 461 -32.55 -59.01 -43.13
CA PHE A 461 -33.42 -59.79 -42.26
C PHE A 461 -32.70 -61.08 -41.83
N LYS A 462 -32.85 -61.44 -40.56
CA LYS A 462 -32.33 -62.69 -40.00
C LYS A 462 -33.45 -63.32 -39.18
N VAL A 463 -33.58 -64.64 -39.28
CA VAL A 463 -34.45 -65.40 -38.38
C VAL A 463 -33.78 -65.41 -37.01
N VAL A 464 -34.55 -65.11 -35.96
CA VAL A 464 -34.11 -65.27 -34.58
C VAL A 464 -34.31 -66.75 -34.22
N GLU A 465 -33.23 -67.49 -33.97
CA GLU A 465 -33.30 -68.92 -33.62
C GLU A 465 -33.99 -69.10 -32.25
N GLY A 466 -35.05 -69.92 -32.20
CA GLY A 466 -35.69 -70.35 -30.95
C GLY A 466 -37.22 -70.21 -30.87
N ASP A 467 -37.87 -69.58 -31.85
CA ASP A 467 -39.33 -69.39 -31.83
C ASP A 467 -40.03 -70.45 -32.73
N PRO A 468 -40.91 -71.31 -32.20
CA PRO A 468 -41.65 -72.27 -33.02
C PRO A 468 -42.60 -71.47 -33.92
N GLY A 469 -42.20 -71.30 -35.18
CA GLY A 469 -43.02 -70.59 -36.18
C GLY A 469 -44.47 -71.10 -36.19
N PRO A 470 -45.42 -70.26 -36.61
CA PRO A 470 -46.85 -70.57 -36.50
C PRO A 470 -47.18 -71.92 -37.13
N VAL A 471 -47.76 -72.82 -36.33
CA VAL A 471 -48.22 -74.13 -36.78
C VAL A 471 -49.40 -73.91 -37.72
N ILE A 472 -49.27 -74.39 -38.96
CA ILE A 472 -50.36 -74.41 -39.94
C ILE A 472 -51.52 -75.20 -39.34
N VAL A 473 -52.61 -74.52 -38.97
CA VAL A 473 -53.85 -75.19 -38.61
C VAL A 473 -54.53 -75.66 -39.90
N ARG A 474 -54.19 -76.89 -40.28
CA ARG A 474 -54.83 -77.79 -41.25
C ARG A 474 -54.84 -77.37 -42.74
N LYS A 475 -54.04 -78.12 -43.50
CA LYS A 475 -54.33 -78.57 -44.87
C LYS A 475 -55.59 -79.44 -44.82
N GLY A 476 -56.68 -78.99 -45.42
CA GLY A 476 -57.91 -79.77 -45.63
C GLY A 476 -58.28 -79.67 -47.09
N GLU A 477 -58.25 -80.81 -47.76
CA GLU A 477 -58.46 -81.01 -49.19
C GLU A 477 -59.88 -80.57 -49.58
N LEU A 478 -60.00 -79.76 -50.64
CA LEU A 478 -61.22 -79.75 -51.44
C LEU A 478 -61.29 -81.11 -52.13
N GLU A 479 -62.10 -82.02 -51.60
CA GLU A 479 -62.57 -83.17 -52.38
C GLU A 479 -63.44 -82.65 -53.54
N GLU A 480 -63.04 -83.00 -54.76
CA GLU A 480 -63.92 -82.89 -55.94
C GLU A 480 -65.17 -83.76 -55.73
N PRO A 481 -66.38 -83.29 -56.08
CA PRO A 481 -67.57 -84.11 -55.99
C PRO A 481 -67.56 -85.17 -57.10
N GLY A 482 -67.29 -86.42 -56.71
CA GLY A 482 -67.53 -87.60 -57.51
C GLY A 482 -69.03 -87.83 -57.70
N ASP A 483 -69.45 -87.91 -58.95
CA ASP A 483 -70.75 -88.40 -59.43
C ASP A 483 -70.95 -89.87 -58.99
N PRO A 484 -72.14 -90.21 -58.44
CA PRO A 484 -72.86 -91.32 -59.05
C PRO A 484 -74.37 -91.11 -59.07
N GLY A 485 -74.91 -90.88 -60.26
CA GLY A 485 -76.25 -91.36 -60.59
C GLY A 485 -76.31 -92.90 -60.63
N LYS A 486 -77.13 -93.53 -59.78
CA LYS A 486 -78.16 -94.51 -60.16
C LYS A 486 -78.87 -95.17 -58.97
N SER A 487 -80.21 -95.05 -59.02
CA SER A 487 -81.24 -96.01 -58.57
C SER A 487 -81.34 -96.30 -57.06
N ARG A 488 -82.49 -96.47 -56.42
CA ARG A 488 -83.86 -96.81 -56.83
C ARG A 488 -84.78 -96.71 -55.58
N GLU A 489 -86.10 -96.58 -55.79
CA GLU A 489 -87.23 -97.30 -55.10
C GLU A 489 -87.04 -97.67 -53.61
N GLU A 490 -87.88 -97.38 -52.61
CA GLU A 490 -89.33 -97.44 -52.37
C GLU A 490 -89.48 -96.86 -50.92
N GLY A 491 -90.52 -96.16 -50.47
CA GLY A 491 -91.92 -96.56 -50.34
C GLY A 491 -92.45 -96.07 -48.98
N ALA A 492 -93.76 -95.82 -48.93
CA ALA A 492 -94.63 -95.34 -47.82
C ALA A 492 -94.69 -93.81 -47.58
#